data_AF-A0AAD7FZX0-F1
#
_entry.id   AF-A0AAD7FZX0-F1
#
_cell.length_a   1.000
_cell.length_b   1.000
_cell.length_c   1.000
_cell.angle_alpha   90.00
_cell.angle_beta   90.00
_cell.angle_gamma   90.00
#
_symmetry.space_group_name_H-M   'P 1'
#
loop_
_entity.id
_entity.type
_entity.pdbx_description
1 polymer ?
#
loop_
_entity_poly.entity_id
_entity_poly.type
_entity_poly.pdbx_seq_one_letter_code
_entity_poly.pdbx_strand_id
1 'polypeptide(L)'
;RPKCRWNPGVPLGVPHQVMENDIYREMLIPKGSLVFANIKAMSLDDSVYSRATSFYPERYLPKPGGNEEPPFINLAFGFGRR
;
A
#
# COMPACT_ATOMS: atom_id res chain seq x y z
N ARG A 1 -10.04 -0.13 -12.71
CA ARG A 1 -9.27 0.08 -11.45
C ARG A 1 -7.90 -0.63 -11.33
N PRO A 2 -7.34 -1.40 -12.30
CA PRO A 2 -6.02 -2.05 -12.13
C PRO A 2 -4.83 -1.07 -12.24
N LYS A 3 -5.02 0.07 -12.89
CA LYS A 3 -3.98 1.12 -13.07
C LYS A 3 -3.50 1.70 -11.74
N CYS A 4 -4.38 1.88 -10.76
CA CYS A 4 -4.05 2.52 -9.48
C CYS A 4 -3.00 1.75 -8.68
N ARG A 5 -2.99 0.41 -8.75
CA ARG A 5 -1.97 -0.44 -8.12
C ARG A 5 -0.62 -0.34 -8.85
N TRP A 6 -0.65 -0.53 -10.17
CA TRP A 6 0.56 -0.59 -10.99
C TRP A 6 1.32 0.74 -10.99
N ASN A 7 0.60 1.87 -10.98
CA ASN A 7 1.18 3.19 -10.91
C ASN A 7 0.29 4.12 -10.06
N PRO A 8 0.44 4.06 -8.73
CA PRO A 8 -0.31 4.95 -7.83
C PRO A 8 0.06 6.40 -8.10
N GLY A 9 -0.96 7.28 -8.12
CA GLY A 9 -0.74 8.71 -8.36
C GLY A 9 0.09 9.38 -7.26
N VAL A 10 0.00 8.87 -6.02
CA VAL A 10 0.76 9.35 -4.87
C VAL A 10 1.57 8.17 -4.29
N PRO A 11 2.78 7.89 -4.82
CA PRO A 11 3.51 6.66 -4.50
C PRO A 11 4.01 6.58 -3.04
N LEU A 12 4.14 7.71 -2.35
CA LEU A 12 4.55 7.80 -0.94
C LEU A 12 3.43 8.31 -0.01
N GLY A 13 2.21 8.41 -0.52
CA GLY A 13 1.10 9.04 0.20
C GLY A 13 1.38 10.51 0.55
N VAL A 14 0.53 11.04 1.42
CA VAL A 14 0.76 12.36 2.05
C VAL A 14 1.60 12.12 3.32
N PRO A 15 2.64 12.93 3.58
CA PRO A 15 3.45 12.77 4.79
C PRO A 15 2.60 12.90 6.04
N HIS A 16 2.77 11.97 6.97
CA HIS A 16 2.20 12.06 8.31
C HIS A 16 3.23 12.57 9.30
N GLN A 17 2.77 13.22 10.36
CA GLN A 17 3.63 13.65 11.44
C GLN A 17 3.26 12.93 12.73
N VAL A 18 4.29 12.43 13.41
CA VAL A 18 4.15 11.76 14.70
C VAL A 18 3.91 12.80 15.79
N MET A 19 2.80 12.68 16.51
CA MET A 19 2.38 13.68 17.51
C MET A 19 2.99 13.45 18.91
N GLU A 20 3.43 12.23 19.19
CA GLU A 20 4.00 11.77 20.46
C GLU A 20 5.03 10.67 20.18
N ASN A 21 6.04 10.52 21.03
CA ASN A 21 7.04 9.46 20.84
C ASN A 21 6.36 8.09 20.78
N ASP A 22 6.75 7.27 19.82
CA ASP A 22 6.19 5.92 19.63
C ASP A 22 7.31 4.89 19.43
N ILE A 23 7.04 3.63 19.72
CA ILE A 23 7.97 2.52 19.49
C ILE A 23 7.36 1.58 18.46
N TYR A 24 7.97 1.51 17.28
CA TYR A 24 7.55 0.62 16.21
C TYR A 24 8.64 -0.38 15.89
N ARG A 25 8.34 -1.69 16.00
CA ARG A 25 9.31 -2.79 15.78
C ARG A 25 10.63 -2.56 16.53
N GLU A 26 10.51 -2.27 17.83
CA GLU A 26 11.65 -2.01 18.73
C GLU A 26 12.46 -0.74 18.39
N MET A 27 12.02 0.07 17.43
CA MET A 27 12.65 1.34 17.08
C MET A 27 11.84 2.52 17.63
N LEU A 28 12.53 3.44 18.29
CA LEU A 28 11.94 4.71 18.73
C LEU A 28 11.70 5.62 17.52
N ILE A 29 10.47 6.09 17.36
CA ILE A 29 10.07 7.15 16.44
C ILE A 29 9.75 8.39 17.27
N PRO A 30 10.63 9.42 17.23
CA PRO A 30 10.41 10.64 17.99
C PRO A 30 9.17 11.43 17.55
N LYS A 31 8.59 12.18 18.49
CA LYS A 31 7.61 13.22 18.21
C LYS A 31 8.17 14.21 17.19
N GLY A 32 7.35 14.55 16.21
CA GLY A 32 7.69 15.46 15.12
C GLY A 32 8.28 14.77 13.89
N SER A 33 8.62 13.47 13.96
CA SER A 33 9.09 12.72 12.79
C SER A 33 8.05 12.67 11.68
N LEU A 34 8.53 12.78 10.43
CA LEU A 34 7.71 12.58 9.24
C LEU A 34 7.71 11.11 8.85
N VAL A 35 6.52 10.56 8.61
CA VAL A 35 6.30 9.18 8.21
C VAL A 35 5.66 9.17 6.83
N PHE A 36 6.27 8.42 5.91
CA PHE A 36 5.78 8.24 4.55
C PHE A 36 5.24 6.82 4.39
N ALA A 37 4.00 6.70 3.94
CA ALA A 37 3.44 5.41 3.59
C ALA A 37 3.91 5.05 2.17
N ASN A 38 4.80 4.05 2.04
CA ASN A 38 5.33 3.65 0.75
C ASN A 38 4.31 2.80 -0.04
N ILE A 39 3.24 3.46 -0.50
CA ILE A 39 2.14 2.87 -1.25
C ILE A 39 2.65 2.13 -2.47
N LYS A 40 3.67 2.64 -3.17
CA LYS A 40 4.24 1.98 -4.35
C LYS A 40 4.95 0.67 -4.00
N ALA A 41 5.70 0.62 -2.90
CA ALA A 41 6.31 -0.63 -2.46
C ALA A 41 5.23 -1.65 -2.07
N MET A 42 4.23 -1.23 -1.29
CA MET A 42 3.11 -2.08 -0.89
C MET A 42 2.30 -2.57 -2.10
N SER A 43 2.13 -1.72 -3.13
CA SER A 43 1.38 -2.06 -4.33
C SER A 43 2.11 -3.05 -5.24
N LEU A 44 3.44 -3.14 -5.12
CA LEU A 44 4.32 -3.98 -5.94
C LEU A 44 4.91 -5.15 -5.15
N ASP A 45 4.38 -5.43 -3.96
CA ASP A 45 4.79 -6.56 -3.11
C ASP A 45 4.45 -7.89 -3.79
N ASP A 46 5.46 -8.72 -4.02
CA ASP A 46 5.35 -10.03 -4.68
C ASP A 46 4.80 -11.12 -3.77
N SER A 47 4.82 -10.91 -2.44
CA SER A 47 4.16 -11.79 -1.48
C SER A 47 2.63 -11.66 -1.52
N VAL A 48 2.12 -10.53 -2.01
CA VAL A 48 0.68 -10.24 -2.12
C VAL A 48 0.16 -10.39 -3.55
N TYR A 49 0.94 -9.94 -4.54
CA TYR A 49 0.51 -9.82 -5.92
C TYR A 49 1.36 -10.69 -6.85
N SER A 50 0.75 -11.66 -7.55
CA SER A 50 1.49 -12.41 -8.58
C SER A 50 1.91 -11.47 -9.70
N ARG A 51 3.12 -11.61 -10.27
CA ARG A 51 3.61 -10.69 -11.33
C ARG A 51 3.46 -9.22 -10.93
N ALA A 52 3.82 -8.85 -9.70
CA ALA A 52 3.50 -7.55 -9.09
C ALA A 52 3.93 -6.34 -9.94
N THR A 53 5.06 -6.41 -10.63
CA THR A 53 5.57 -5.31 -11.48
C THR A 53 4.89 -5.20 -12.84
N SER A 54 4.15 -6.23 -13.26
CA SER A 54 3.45 -6.26 -14.55
C SER A 54 2.08 -5.58 -14.46
N PHE A 55 1.71 -4.85 -15.50
CA PHE A 55 0.32 -4.45 -15.70
C PHE A 55 -0.48 -5.69 -16.12
N TYR A 56 -1.20 -6.28 -15.18
CA TYR A 56 -1.98 -7.51 -15.35
C TYR A 56 -3.38 -7.32 -14.76
N PRO A 57 -4.30 -6.70 -15.51
CA PRO A 57 -5.69 -6.46 -15.10
C PRO A 57 -6.46 -7.71 -14.69
N GLU A 58 -6.15 -8.84 -15.32
CA GLU A 58 -6.87 -10.11 -15.21
C GLU A 58 -6.80 -10.71 -13.81
N ARG A 59 -5.84 -10.25 -12.97
CA ARG A 59 -5.71 -10.68 -11.56
C ARG A 59 -6.96 -10.47 -10.70
N TYR A 60 -7.81 -9.52 -11.10
CA TYR A 60 -9.06 -9.17 -10.40
C TYR A 60 -10.30 -9.80 -11.03
N LEU A 61 -10.15 -10.59 -12.09
CA LEU A 61 -11.26 -11.33 -12.67
C LEU A 61 -11.62 -12.51 -11.76
N PRO A 62 -12.91 -12.87 -11.66
CA PRO A 62 -13.35 -14.04 -10.91
C PRO A 62 -12.59 -15.29 -11.34
N LYS A 63 -12.09 -16.07 -10.37
CA LYS A 63 -11.41 -17.34 -10.63
C LYS A 63 -12.21 -18.51 -10.05
N PRO A 64 -12.18 -19.69 -10.69
CA PRO A 64 -12.71 -20.90 -10.09
C PRO A 64 -12.08 -21.09 -8.69
N GLY A 65 -12.92 -21.14 -7.65
CA GLY A 65 -12.48 -21.31 -6.27
C GLY A 65 -12.20 -20.02 -5.48
N GLY A 66 -12.47 -18.82 -6.03
CA GLY A 66 -12.41 -17.56 -5.27
C GLY A 66 -10.99 -17.09 -4.92
N ASN A 67 -9.98 -17.52 -5.68
CA ASN A 67 -8.58 -17.15 -5.49
C ASN A 67 -8.22 -15.85 -6.24
N GLU A 68 -9.12 -14.87 -6.24
CA GLU A 68 -8.81 -13.54 -6.74
C GLU A 68 -7.81 -12.84 -5.83
N GLU A 69 -6.99 -11.97 -6.41
CA GLU A 69 -6.06 -11.19 -5.61
C GLU A 69 -6.76 -9.99 -4.94
N PRO A 70 -6.27 -9.55 -3.76
CA PRO A 70 -6.93 -8.53 -2.98
C PRO A 70 -7.04 -7.20 -3.75
N PRO A 71 -8.22 -6.55 -3.75
CA PRO A 71 -8.40 -5.28 -4.44
C PRO A 71 -7.55 -4.17 -3.79
N PHE A 72 -6.87 -3.38 -4.63
CA PHE A 72 -5.98 -2.28 -4.20
C PHE A 72 -6.70 -1.05 -3.58
N ILE A 73 -8.01 -1.13 -3.33
CA ILE A 73 -8.82 0.04 -2.92
C ILE A 73 -8.35 0.67 -1.61
N ASN A 74 -7.92 -0.14 -0.64
CA ASN A 74 -7.53 0.36 0.67
C ASN A 74 -6.17 1.06 0.67
N LEU A 75 -5.30 0.76 -0.31
CA LEU A 75 -3.96 1.35 -0.39
C LEU A 75 -3.94 2.66 -1.20
N ALA A 76 -4.98 2.92 -2.00
CA ALA A 76 -5.00 4.03 -2.94
C ALA A 76 -5.38 5.39 -2.31
N PHE A 77 -6.05 5.41 -1.16
CA PHE A 77 -6.71 6.60 -0.61
C PHE A 77 -6.30 6.98 0.82
N GLY A 78 -5.23 6.40 1.36
CA GLY A 78 -4.80 6.64 2.74
C GLY A 78 -5.27 5.57 3.72
N PHE A 79 -4.85 5.68 4.98
CA PHE A 79 -5.04 4.64 5.99
C PHE A 79 -5.40 5.21 7.37
N GLY A 80 -6.38 4.60 8.03
CA GLY A 80 -6.70 4.94 9.42
C GLY A 80 -7.12 6.40 9.55
N ARG A 81 -6.50 7.16 10.48
CA ARG A 81 -6.87 8.56 10.72
C ARG A 81 -6.53 9.49 9.55
N ARG A 82 -5.65 9.10 8.61
CA ARG A 82 -5.43 9.80 7.33
C ARG A 82 -5.06 8.82 6.21
#